data_AF-A0A5M8QIA7-F1
#
_entry.id   AF-A0A5M8QIA7-F1
#
_cell.length_a   1.000
_cell.length_b   1.000
_cell.length_c   1.000
_cell.angle_alpha   90.00
_cell.angle_beta   90.00
_cell.angle_gamma   90.00
#
_symmetry.space_group_name_H-M   'P 1'
#
loop_
_entity.id
_entity.type
_entity.pdbx_description
1 polymer ?
#
loop_
_entity_poly.entity_id
_entity_poly.type
_entity_poly.pdbx_seq_one_letter_code
_entity_poly.pdbx_strand_id
1 'polypeptide(L)'
;MASLIWKKEVSLEECQLGVNQLFQLLNEHELGKCLINSHQRSNHSVEAEEWELNMLQGDHFNFIAIELQVALVLSENKYQQFIHDYSLNRFCSFNLPIKINFFTQDEEALDWLLHEPDPLAS
;
A
#
# COMPACT_ATOMS: atom_id res chain seq x y z
N MET A 1 -16.21 1.54 1.84
CA MET A 1 -15.05 2.16 1.19
C MET A 1 -14.26 2.90 2.25
N ALA A 2 -13.02 2.47 2.50
CA ALA A 2 -12.10 3.19 3.38
C ALA A 2 -11.12 3.99 2.50
N SER A 3 -10.79 5.21 2.91
CA SER A 3 -9.83 6.07 2.20
C SER A 3 -8.80 6.58 3.21
N LEU A 4 -7.53 6.32 2.92
CA LEU A 4 -6.40 6.79 3.72
C LEU A 4 -5.87 8.09 3.09
N ILE A 5 -6.00 9.20 3.82
CA ILE A 5 -5.50 10.51 3.38
C ILE A 5 -4.28 10.86 4.24
N TRP A 6 -3.12 11.05 3.59
CA TRP A 6 -1.86 11.35 4.29
C TRP A 6 -1.43 12.80 4.17
N LYS A 7 -0.75 13.28 5.23
CA LYS A 7 -0.22 14.64 5.33
C LYS A 7 1.16 14.77 4.64
N LYS A 8 1.58 16.03 4.48
CA LYS A 8 2.75 16.50 3.69
C LYS A 8 4.14 16.12 4.21
N GLU A 9 4.24 15.59 5.42
CA GLU A 9 5.44 14.96 5.95
C GLU A 9 4.93 13.99 7.03
N VAL A 10 5.37 12.74 7.00
CA VAL A 10 4.91 11.69 7.91
C VAL A 10 6.12 11.26 8.72
N SER A 11 6.08 11.53 10.02
CA SER A 11 7.10 11.04 10.96
C SER A 11 7.03 9.52 11.09
N LEU A 12 8.09 8.89 11.59
CA LEU A 12 8.11 7.44 11.86
C LEU A 12 6.92 7.02 12.75
N GLU A 13 6.62 7.77 13.80
CA GLU A 13 5.52 7.47 14.73
C GLU A 13 4.15 7.54 14.02
N GLU A 14 3.93 8.55 13.18
CA GLU A 14 2.70 8.67 12.39
C GLU A 14 2.58 7.56 11.33
N CYS A 15 3.70 7.16 10.73
CA CYS A 15 3.78 6.05 9.80
C CYS A 15 3.37 4.74 10.49
N GLN A 16 4.00 4.42 11.62
CA GLN A 16 3.71 3.24 12.42
C GLN A 16 2.24 3.18 12.86
N LEU A 17 1.72 4.31 13.35
CA LEU A 17 0.33 4.40 13.76
C LEU A 17 -0.63 4.18 12.58
N GLY A 18 -0.37 4.85 11.45
CA GLY A 18 -1.21 4.75 10.25
C GLY A 18 -1.22 3.34 9.65
N VAL A 19 -0.06 2.70 9.61
CA VAL A 19 0.08 1.31 9.13
C VAL A 19 -0.67 0.34 10.05
N ASN A 20 -0.50 0.46 11.37
CA ASN A 20 -1.25 -0.37 12.33
C ASN A 20 -2.77 -0.18 12.23
N GLN A 21 -3.23 1.07 12.11
CA GLN A 21 -4.65 1.37 11.94
C GLN A 21 -5.21 0.83 10.62
N LEU A 22 -4.43 0.90 9.54
CA LEU A 22 -4.82 0.31 8.26
C LEU A 22 -5.01 -1.20 8.39
N PHE A 23 -4.03 -1.91 8.94
CA PHE A 23 -4.13 -3.36 9.10
C PHE A 23 -5.24 -3.79 10.05
N GLN A 24 -5.45 -3.04 11.14
CA GLN A 24 -6.58 -3.26 12.04
C GLN A 24 -7.90 -3.12 11.29
N LEU A 25 -8.07 -2.05 10.50
CA LEU A 25 -9.28 -1.80 9.72
C LEU A 25 -9.53 -2.89 8.67
N LEU A 26 -8.47 -3.33 7.98
CA LEU A 26 -8.56 -4.41 7.00
C LEU A 26 -9.01 -5.72 7.65
N ASN A 27 -8.51 -6.02 8.85
CA ASN A 27 -8.84 -7.24 9.57
C ASN A 27 -10.25 -7.19 10.20
N GLU A 28 -10.60 -6.09 10.86
CA GLU A 28 -11.91 -5.91 11.52
C GLU A 28 -13.09 -5.98 10.55
N HIS A 29 -12.87 -5.53 9.31
CA HIS A 29 -13.90 -5.49 8.28
C HIS A 29 -13.76 -6.59 7.23
N GLU A 30 -12.82 -7.53 7.42
CA GLU A 30 -12.53 -8.62 6.47
C GLU A 30 -12.42 -8.07 5.03
N LEU A 31 -11.59 -7.04 4.83
CA LEU A 31 -11.46 -6.39 3.53
C LEU A 31 -10.39 -7.08 2.69
N GLY A 32 -10.81 -7.73 1.60
CA GLY A 32 -9.91 -8.31 0.58
C GLY A 32 -9.45 -7.29 -0.47
N LYS A 33 -9.99 -6.07 -0.45
CA LYS A 33 -9.71 -5.02 -1.45
C LYS A 33 -9.62 -3.64 -0.81
N CYS A 34 -8.63 -2.84 -1.21
CA CYS A 34 -8.55 -1.43 -0.82
C CYS A 34 -7.96 -0.53 -1.90
N LEU A 35 -8.40 0.73 -1.90
CA LEU A 35 -7.82 1.81 -2.69
C LEU A 35 -7.02 2.71 -1.76
N ILE A 36 -5.77 2.98 -2.12
CA ILE A 36 -4.90 3.91 -1.41
C ILE A 36 -4.56 5.04 -2.38
N ASN A 37 -5.05 6.25 -2.13
CA ASN A 37 -4.66 7.42 -2.89
C ASN A 37 -3.50 8.13 -2.19
N SER A 38 -2.37 8.21 -2.88
CA SER A 38 -1.13 8.81 -2.38
C SER A 38 -0.64 10.00 -3.23
N HIS A 39 -1.53 10.62 -4.02
CA HIS A 39 -1.22 11.81 -4.84
C HIS A 39 -0.56 12.91 -4.02
N GLN A 40 -1.11 13.20 -2.84
CA GLN A 40 -0.65 14.31 -1.99
C GLN A 40 0.40 13.91 -0.96
N ARG A 41 0.73 12.61 -0.85
CA ARG A 41 1.75 12.11 0.08
C ARG A 41 3.09 12.77 -0.27
N SER A 42 3.87 13.19 0.70
CA SER A 42 5.28 13.52 0.46
C SER A 42 6.12 12.25 0.43
N ASN A 43 7.41 12.38 0.18
CA ASN A 43 8.32 11.29 0.52
C ASN A 43 8.25 11.03 2.03
N HIS A 44 8.54 9.81 2.42
CA HIS A 44 8.78 9.46 3.81
C HIS A 44 10.08 10.08 4.30
N SER A 45 10.22 10.13 5.63
CA SER A 45 11.55 10.21 6.21
C SER A 45 12.30 8.90 5.95
N VAL A 46 13.62 8.96 5.85
CA VAL A 46 14.46 7.77 5.61
C VAL A 46 14.21 6.69 6.67
N GLU A 47 14.01 7.11 7.92
CA GLU A 47 13.73 6.21 9.04
C GLU A 47 12.37 5.48 8.88
N ALA A 48 11.37 6.15 8.31
CA ALA A 48 10.08 5.53 8.03
C ALA A 48 10.16 4.52 6.88
N GLU A 49 10.94 4.82 5.82
CA GLU A 49 11.17 3.87 4.72
C GLU A 49 11.92 2.62 5.20
N GLU A 50 12.99 2.80 5.97
CA GLU A 50 13.75 1.69 6.55
C GLU A 50 12.87 0.86 7.49
N TRP A 51 12.02 1.49 8.30
CA TRP A 51 11.10 0.77 9.17
C TRP A 51 10.06 -0.03 8.38
N GLU A 52 9.43 0.56 7.36
CA GLU A 52 8.46 -0.15 6.50
C GLU A 52 9.11 -1.35 5.80
N LEU A 53 10.31 -1.19 5.25
CA LEU A 53 11.05 -2.29 4.62
C LEU A 53 11.36 -3.41 5.62
N ASN A 54 11.82 -3.07 6.83
CA ASN A 54 12.09 -4.04 7.88
C ASN A 54 10.81 -4.72 8.39
N MET A 55 9.69 -4.00 8.46
CA MET A 55 8.38 -4.54 8.83
C MET A 55 7.89 -5.56 7.78
N LEU A 56 8.03 -5.23 6.50
CA LEU A 56 7.61 -6.11 5.39
C LEU A 56 8.54 -7.32 5.19
N GLN A 57 9.80 -7.24 5.64
CA GLN A 57 10.80 -8.33 5.56
C GLN A 57 10.87 -9.18 6.82
N GLY A 58 10.38 -8.69 7.96
CA GLY A 58 10.50 -9.35 9.25
C GLY A 58 9.45 -10.44 9.46
N ASP A 59 9.88 -11.59 9.98
CA ASP A 59 9.00 -12.69 10.44
C ASP A 59 8.09 -12.29 11.62
N HIS A 60 8.23 -11.06 12.14
CA HIS A 60 7.47 -10.51 13.26
C HIS A 60 6.12 -9.89 12.85
N PHE A 61 5.83 -9.83 11.55
CA PHE A 61 4.60 -9.23 11.07
C PHE A 61 3.43 -10.22 11.16
N ASN A 62 2.67 -10.13 12.26
CA ASN A 62 1.50 -10.96 12.55
C ASN A 62 0.24 -10.58 11.76
N PHE A 63 0.38 -10.00 10.57
CA PHE A 63 -0.76 -9.87 9.67
C PHE A 63 -0.99 -11.24 9.03
N ILE A 64 -2.06 -11.91 9.47
CA ILE A 64 -2.58 -13.09 8.78
C ILE A 64 -3.15 -12.57 7.48
N ALA A 65 -2.29 -12.55 6.48
CA ALA A 65 -2.56 -11.91 5.23
C ALA A 65 -3.56 -12.77 4.46
N ILE A 66 -4.84 -12.40 4.59
CA ILE A 66 -5.87 -12.74 3.63
C ILE A 66 -5.42 -12.10 2.31
N GLU A 67 -5.58 -12.79 1.17
CA GLU A 67 -5.24 -12.21 -0.13
C GLU A 67 -5.83 -10.80 -0.25
N LEU A 68 -4.96 -9.79 -0.25
CA LEU A 68 -5.35 -8.37 -0.25
C LEU A 68 -5.00 -7.76 -1.60
N GLN A 69 -5.99 -7.19 -2.27
CA GLN A 69 -5.79 -6.43 -3.50
C GLN A 69 -5.75 -4.94 -3.18
N VAL A 70 -4.67 -4.27 -3.58
CA VAL A 70 -4.46 -2.85 -3.34
C VAL A 70 -4.35 -2.12 -4.68
N ALA A 71 -5.23 -1.14 -4.91
CA ALA A 71 -5.04 -0.17 -5.97
C ALA A 71 -4.37 1.08 -5.38
N LEU A 72 -3.10 1.30 -5.72
CA LEU A 72 -2.31 2.43 -5.25
C LEU A 72 -2.28 3.52 -6.30
N VAL A 73 -2.91 4.65 -6.01
CA VAL A 73 -2.95 5.82 -6.89
C VAL A 73 -1.79 6.75 -6.54
N LEU A 74 -0.94 7.04 -7.53
CA LEU A 74 0.28 7.83 -7.43
C LEU A 74 0.20 9.01 -8.40
N SER A 75 0.73 10.18 -7.99
CA SER A 75 0.86 11.29 -8.94
C SER A 75 1.79 10.89 -10.08
N GLU A 76 1.58 11.39 -11.29
CA GLU A 76 2.42 11.06 -12.47
C GLU A 76 3.93 11.13 -12.18
N ASN A 77 4.39 12.20 -11.51
CA ASN A 77 5.79 12.36 -11.15
C ASN A 77 6.34 11.22 -10.29
N LYS A 78 5.57 10.79 -9.29
CA LYS A 78 5.93 9.65 -8.43
C LYS A 78 5.84 8.32 -9.15
N TYR A 79 4.87 8.16 -10.03
CA TYR A 79 4.75 6.95 -10.83
C TYR A 79 5.98 6.77 -11.73
N GLN A 80 6.45 7.85 -12.36
CA GLN A 80 7.66 7.86 -13.18
C GLN A 80 8.92 7.59 -12.33
N GLN A 81 9.04 8.22 -11.16
CA GLN A 81 10.14 7.95 -10.22
C GLN A 81 10.13 6.49 -9.76
N PHE A 82 8.95 5.98 -9.37
CA PHE A 82 8.78 4.59 -8.96
C PHE A 82 9.21 3.63 -10.07
N ILE A 83 8.74 3.80 -11.32
CA ILE A 83 9.18 2.95 -12.45
C ILE A 83 10.70 3.01 -12.64
N HIS A 84 11.28 4.21 -12.55
CA HIS A 84 12.72 4.39 -12.67
C HIS A 84 13.46 3.60 -11.59
N ASP A 85 13.05 3.76 -10.32
CA ASP A 85 13.64 3.07 -9.17
C ASP A 85 13.41 1.56 -9.24
N TYR A 86 12.25 1.12 -9.74
CA TYR A 86 11.89 -0.29 -9.98
C TYR A 86 12.73 -0.94 -11.08
N SER A 87 13.13 -0.16 -12.09
CA SER A 87 14.02 -0.63 -13.17
C SER A 87 15.47 -0.78 -12.71
N LEU A 88 15.86 -0.02 -11.66
CA LEU A 88 17.22 0.02 -11.12
C LEU A 88 17.42 -0.94 -9.95
N ASN A 89 16.43 -1.08 -9.07
CA ASN A 89 16.46 -2.01 -7.95
C ASN A 89 15.64 -3.26 -8.29
N ARG A 90 16.30 -4.41 -8.40
CA ARG A 90 15.63 -5.72 -8.31
C ARG A 90 14.96 -5.81 -6.94
N PHE A 91 13.71 -5.36 -6.85
CA PHE A 91 12.94 -5.41 -5.63
C PHE A 91 12.96 -6.86 -5.12
N CYS A 92 13.31 -7.04 -3.84
CA CYS A 92 13.03 -8.27 -3.14
C CYS A 92 11.55 -8.59 -3.35
N SER A 93 11.26 -9.74 -3.92
CA SER A 93 9.90 -10.27 -3.99
C SER A 93 9.44 -10.53 -2.57
N PHE A 94 8.79 -9.54 -1.95
CA PHE A 94 8.13 -9.68 -0.65
C PHE A 94 7.06 -10.76 -0.84
N ASN A 95 7.19 -11.89 -0.15
CA ASN A 95 6.19 -12.97 -0.16
C ASN A 95 5.00 -12.62 0.76
N LEU A 96 4.43 -11.44 0.58
CA LEU A 96 3.17 -11.05 1.20
C LEU A 96 2.06 -11.40 0.20
N PRO A 97 0.92 -11.98 0.62
CA PRO A 97 -0.23 -12.19 -0.25
C PRO A 97 -0.99 -10.87 -0.44
N ILE A 98 -0.26 -9.83 -0.85
CA ILE A 98 -0.78 -8.50 -1.16
C ILE A 98 -0.46 -8.25 -2.64
N LYS A 99 -1.50 -8.17 -3.47
CA LYS A 99 -1.41 -7.80 -4.87
C LYS A 99 -1.57 -6.28 -5.00
N ILE A 100 -0.48 -5.56 -5.22
CA ILE A 100 -0.50 -4.11 -5.43
C ILE A 100 -0.47 -3.81 -6.94
N ASN A 101 -1.44 -3.03 -7.41
CA ASN A 101 -1.44 -2.43 -8.73
C ASN A 101 -1.39 -0.91 -8.63
N PHE A 102 -0.69 -0.28 -9.58
CA PHE A 102 -0.37 1.14 -9.55
C PHE A 102 -1.15 1.89 -10.62
N PHE A 103 -1.70 3.05 -10.24
CA PHE A 103 -2.53 3.89 -11.11
C PHE A 103 -2.16 5.36 -10.94
N THR A 104 -2.55 6.20 -11.91
CA THR A 104 -2.45 7.67 -11.79
C THR A 104 -3.82 8.36 -11.71
N GLN A 105 -4.90 7.60 -11.91
CA GLN A 105 -6.27 8.08 -11.86
C GLN A 105 -7.10 7.22 -10.91
N ASP A 106 -7.90 7.88 -10.05
CA ASP A 106 -8.79 7.19 -9.10
C ASP A 106 -9.86 6.35 -9.81
N GLU A 107 -10.39 6.84 -10.93
CA GLU A 107 -11.45 6.18 -11.70
C GLU A 107 -10.99 4.82 -12.25
N GLU A 108 -9.78 4.76 -12.82
CA GLU A 108 -9.18 3.53 -13.34
C GLU A 108 -8.86 2.54 -12.21
N ALA A 109 -8.34 3.04 -11.09
CA ALA A 109 -8.05 2.22 -9.91
C ALA A 109 -9.32 1.58 -9.33
N LEU A 110 -10.41 2.33 -9.28
CA LEU A 110 -11.71 1.84 -8.82
C LEU A 110 -12.31 0.83 -9.79
N ASP A 111 -12.29 1.12 -11.09
CA ASP A 111 -12.77 0.21 -12.12
C ASP A 111 -12.07 -1.14 -12.02
N TRP A 112 -10.73 -1.13 -11.90
CA TRP A 112 -9.96 -2.35 -11.73
C TRP A 112 -10.36 -3.14 -10.47
N LEU A 113 -10.48 -2.47 -9.30
CA LEU A 113 -10.88 -3.14 -8.05
C LEU A 113 -12.26 -3.79 -8.14
N LEU A 114 -13.21 -3.20 -8.87
CA LEU A 114 -14.57 -3.71 -9.02
C LEU A 114 -14.64 -4.94 -9.91
N HIS A 115 -13.75 -5.05 -10.90
CA HIS A 115 -13.75 -6.13 -11.89
C HIS A 115 -12.85 -7.32 -11.54
N GLU A 116 -11.89 -7.15 -10.62
CA GLU A 116 -11.13 -8.29 -10.11
C GLU A 116 -12.01 -9.21 -9.25
N PRO A 117 -11.77 -10.53 -9.25
CA PRO A 117 -12.45 -11.42 -8.33
C PRO A 117 -12.13 -11.03 -6.88
N ASP A 118 -13.12 -11.09 -6.01
CA ASP A 118 -12.92 -10.87 -4.58
C ASP A 118 -12.10 -12.03 -4.01
N PRO A 119 -10.90 -11.78 -3.45
CA PRO A 119 -10.07 -12.84 -2.90
C PRO A 119 -10.78 -13.64 -1.79
N LEU A 120 -11.72 -12.99 -1.10
CA LEU A 120 -12.49 -13.58 0.00
C LEU A 120 -13.73 -14.36 -0.42
N ALA A 121 -14.12 -14.31 -1.70
CA ALA A 121 -15.33 -15.00 -2.19
C ALA A 121 -15.10 -16.47 -2.58
N SER A 122 -14.01 -17.08 -2.10
CA SER A 122 -13.56 -18.45 -2.41
C SER A 122 -14.20 -19.51 -1.52
#